data_AF-B0CXZ2-F1
#
_entry.id   AF-B0CXZ2-F1
#
_cell.length_a   1.000
_cell.length_b   1.000
_cell.length_c   1.000
_cell.angle_alpha   90.00
_cell.angle_beta   90.00
_cell.angle_gamma   90.00
#
_symmetry.space_group_name_H-M   'P 1'
#
loop_
_entity.id
_entity.type
_entity.pdbx_description
1 polymer ?
#
loop_
_entity_poly.entity_id
_entity_poly.type
_entity_poly.pdbx_seq_one_letter_code
_entity_poly.pdbx_strand_id
1 'polypeptide(L)'
;MCGELPGNSFLYHNHRHLPLQWSSQDEQYDTVVAIVCDVLRVWLQFPDDNTRYQAWFVRSIVDCWGDGALYLHATWNVFRVVTRGSLVKTTRRVLRPNHMDPFVDLLLDHPLSLKQPVTLESRTLQCIASTLDAVSKSVLHPQDTNVTLPRQLADTASNHVQQYIWFMGQACDILLNKVDSNSAVLPLQGTCSLEVKSVFRGITFGSDFSRAGPVTFNSFNDWKSATQGLLAESFCCQSAYGALGAYLLAADYAYAGAFTWPSSNDISAVIRSINKGAASGLQRMGFVTRTRTKKPGMDGIRKGVDCAREWISVELILREGDPAIVNDIVVEHSLCKLMHDAGN
;
A
#
# COMPACT_ATOMS: atom_id res chain seq x y z
N MET A 1 38.20 -38.28 -40.00
CA MET A 1 38.99 -37.13 -39.52
C MET A 1 38.02 -36.09 -38.98
N CYS A 2 37.72 -36.17 -37.69
CA CYS A 2 36.85 -35.21 -37.00
C CYS A 2 37.78 -34.17 -36.35
N GLY A 3 37.61 -32.91 -36.71
CA GLY A 3 38.41 -31.80 -36.17
C GLY A 3 37.99 -31.46 -34.75
N GLU A 4 38.99 -31.37 -33.86
CA GLU A 4 38.87 -30.85 -32.50
C GLU A 4 38.50 -29.37 -32.53
N LEU A 5 37.51 -28.97 -31.72
CA LEU A 5 37.20 -27.57 -31.45
C LEU A 5 38.04 -27.08 -30.26
N PRO A 6 38.62 -25.87 -30.32
CA PRO A 6 39.48 -25.35 -29.27
C PRO A 6 38.68 -25.05 -28.01
N GLY A 7 39.14 -25.60 -26.88
CA GLY A 7 38.60 -25.38 -25.55
C GLY A 7 38.78 -23.93 -25.11
N ASN A 8 37.73 -23.13 -25.26
CA ASN A 8 37.58 -21.87 -24.55
C ASN A 8 36.91 -22.15 -23.20
N SER A 9 37.72 -22.37 -22.17
CA SER A 9 37.25 -22.34 -20.79
C SER A 9 36.96 -20.89 -20.40
N PHE A 10 35.67 -20.54 -20.26
CA PHE A 10 35.28 -19.29 -19.65
C PHE A 10 35.15 -19.50 -18.14
N LEU A 11 36.09 -18.93 -17.39
CA LEU A 11 36.04 -18.88 -15.93
C LEU A 11 35.09 -17.75 -15.53
N TYR A 12 33.89 -18.11 -15.09
CA TYR A 12 32.90 -17.15 -14.60
C TYR A 12 33.33 -16.64 -13.22
N HIS A 13 33.70 -15.36 -13.13
CA HIS A 13 33.86 -14.66 -11.86
C HIS A 13 32.54 -13.98 -11.50
N ASN A 14 31.82 -14.57 -10.56
CA ASN A 14 30.61 -14.02 -9.99
C ASN A 14 30.95 -12.87 -9.01
N HIS A 15 31.22 -11.69 -9.54
CA HIS A 15 31.68 -10.54 -8.75
C HIS A 15 30.61 -9.86 -7.87
N ARG A 16 29.46 -10.49 -7.57
CA ARG A 16 28.40 -9.87 -6.74
C ARG A 16 27.66 -10.80 -5.79
N HIS A 17 28.38 -11.73 -5.18
CA HIS A 17 27.96 -12.33 -3.89
C HIS A 17 28.75 -11.69 -2.76
N LEU A 18 28.57 -10.39 -2.52
CA LEU A 18 28.80 -9.94 -1.15
C LEU A 18 27.59 -10.46 -0.37
N PRO A 19 27.75 -11.43 0.55
CA PRO A 19 26.66 -11.74 1.48
C PRO A 19 26.24 -10.41 2.10
N LEU A 20 24.93 -10.13 2.14
CA LEU A 20 24.39 -9.04 2.93
C LEU A 20 24.91 -9.25 4.35
N GLN A 21 25.98 -8.52 4.70
CA GLN A 21 26.51 -8.50 6.04
C GLN A 21 25.57 -7.59 6.82
N TRP A 22 24.51 -8.19 7.34
CA TRP A 22 23.66 -7.56 8.33
C TRP A 22 24.56 -7.14 9.49
N SER A 23 24.50 -5.86 9.86
CA SER A 23 25.28 -5.36 10.99
C SER A 23 24.72 -5.85 12.32
N SER A 24 23.43 -6.23 12.35
CA SER A 24 22.74 -6.80 13.51
C SER A 24 21.50 -7.61 13.14
N GLN A 25 21.00 -8.41 14.09
CA GLN A 25 19.69 -9.09 13.99
C GLN A 25 18.52 -8.10 13.84
N ASP A 26 18.62 -6.93 14.48
CA ASP A 26 17.58 -5.89 14.39
C ASP A 26 17.46 -5.34 12.97
N GLU A 27 18.58 -5.18 12.26
CA GLU A 27 18.58 -4.73 10.88
C GLU A 27 17.92 -5.75 9.93
N GLN A 28 18.15 -7.05 10.20
CA GLN A 28 17.49 -8.12 9.47
C GLN A 28 15.99 -8.13 9.73
N TYR A 29 15.57 -8.03 10.99
CA TYR A 29 14.16 -7.98 11.37
C TYR A 29 13.45 -6.76 10.75
N ASP A 30 14.04 -5.58 10.87
CA ASP A 30 13.52 -4.34 10.29
C ASP A 30 13.33 -4.45 8.78
N THR A 31 14.28 -5.09 8.10
CA THR A 31 14.21 -5.27 6.64
C THR A 31 13.11 -6.24 6.25
N VAL A 32 12.94 -7.34 7.00
CA VAL A 32 11.83 -8.28 6.78
C VAL A 32 10.49 -7.59 7.00
N VAL A 33 10.33 -6.81 8.08
CA VAL A 33 9.10 -6.05 8.36
C VAL A 33 8.82 -5.05 7.24
N ALA A 34 9.84 -4.33 6.76
CA ALA A 34 9.69 -3.39 5.65
C ALA A 34 9.20 -4.08 4.37
N ILE A 35 9.80 -5.22 4.01
CA ILE A 35 9.40 -6.02 2.84
C ILE A 35 7.96 -6.50 2.99
N VAL A 36 7.59 -7.06 4.15
CA VAL A 36 6.21 -7.53 4.40
C VAL A 36 5.22 -6.37 4.30
N CYS A 37 5.53 -5.20 4.88
CA CYS A 37 4.69 -4.01 4.75
C CYS A 37 4.52 -3.57 3.29
N ASP A 38 5.59 -3.60 2.49
CA ASP A 38 5.53 -3.23 1.07
C ASP A 38 4.69 -4.22 0.26
N VAL A 39 4.79 -5.52 0.56
CA VAL A 39 3.95 -6.56 -0.07
C VAL A 39 2.48 -6.33 0.29
N LEU A 40 2.16 -6.18 1.57
CA LEU A 40 0.79 -5.93 2.04
C LEU A 40 0.21 -4.64 1.45
N ARG A 41 1.04 -3.60 1.32
CA ARG A 41 0.64 -2.34 0.68
C ARG A 41 0.19 -2.55 -0.75
N VAL A 42 0.98 -3.28 -1.54
CA VAL A 42 0.66 -3.55 -2.95
C VAL A 42 -0.58 -4.43 -3.05
N TRP A 43 -0.68 -5.47 -2.23
CA TRP A 43 -1.75 -6.45 -2.31
C TRP A 43 -3.11 -5.90 -1.88
N LEU A 44 -3.13 -5.18 -0.76
CA LEU A 44 -4.38 -4.71 -0.17
C LEU A 44 -4.77 -3.30 -0.66
N GLN A 45 -3.97 -2.71 -1.57
CA GLN A 45 -4.04 -1.29 -1.93
C GLN A 45 -4.08 -0.39 -0.69
N PHE A 46 -3.37 -0.83 0.35
CA PHE A 46 -3.52 -0.40 1.73
C PHE A 46 -2.30 0.39 2.16
N PRO A 47 -2.49 1.46 2.91
CA PRO A 47 -2.87 2.73 2.33
C PRO A 47 -1.63 3.51 1.87
N ASP A 48 -1.83 4.73 1.37
CA ASP A 48 -0.69 5.59 1.01
C ASP A 48 0.22 5.89 2.21
N ASP A 49 1.40 6.45 1.94
CA ASP A 49 2.37 6.76 2.98
C ASP A 49 1.73 7.59 4.11
N ASN A 50 0.85 8.55 3.80
CA ASN A 50 0.25 9.45 4.78
C ASN A 50 -0.74 8.72 5.70
N THR A 51 -1.58 7.85 5.14
CA THR A 51 -2.53 7.09 5.96
C THR A 51 -1.82 6.15 6.93
N ARG A 52 -0.62 5.66 6.61
CA ARG A 52 0.20 4.91 7.57
C ARG A 52 0.60 5.76 8.78
N TYR A 53 1.03 7.01 8.56
CA TYR A 53 1.35 7.95 9.66
C TYR A 53 0.11 8.32 10.47
N GLN A 54 -1.01 8.54 9.79
CA GLN A 54 -2.30 8.78 10.43
C GLN A 54 -2.74 7.61 11.31
N ALA A 55 -2.57 6.38 10.83
CA ALA A 55 -2.87 5.17 11.61
C ALA A 55 -1.95 5.03 12.83
N TRP A 56 -0.65 5.30 12.68
CA TRP A 56 0.28 5.32 13.81
C TRP A 56 -0.04 6.41 14.82
N PHE A 57 -0.37 7.61 14.37
CA PHE A 57 -0.83 8.70 15.22
C PHE A 57 -2.06 8.29 16.05
N VAL A 58 -3.10 7.75 15.41
CA VAL A 58 -4.32 7.28 16.11
C VAL A 58 -3.97 6.20 17.13
N ARG A 59 -3.14 5.22 16.74
CA ARG A 59 -2.72 4.15 17.63
C ARG A 59 -1.96 4.67 18.84
N SER A 60 -0.99 5.57 18.65
CA SER A 60 -0.23 6.17 19.75
C SER A 60 -1.14 6.93 20.72
N ILE A 61 -2.13 7.66 20.20
CA ILE A 61 -3.13 8.36 21.03
C ILE A 61 -3.95 7.38 21.85
N VAL A 62 -4.48 6.32 21.23
CA VAL A 62 -5.27 5.29 21.93
C VAL A 62 -4.44 4.55 22.97
N ASP A 63 -3.21 4.16 22.63
CA ASP A 63 -2.32 3.41 23.53
C ASP A 63 -1.91 4.25 24.76
N CYS A 64 -1.85 5.58 24.64
CA CYS A 64 -1.47 6.47 25.74
C CYS A 64 -2.65 7.02 26.56
N TRP A 65 -3.74 7.40 25.89
CA TRP A 65 -4.85 8.17 26.47
C TRP A 65 -6.20 7.44 26.44
N GLY A 66 -6.26 6.29 25.77
CA GLY A 66 -7.49 5.53 25.55
C GLY A 66 -8.29 5.99 24.33
N ASP A 67 -9.32 5.22 24.01
CA ASP A 67 -10.29 5.50 22.94
C ASP A 67 -11.05 6.82 23.16
N GLY A 68 -11.23 7.23 24.42
CA GLY A 68 -11.81 8.50 24.82
C GLY A 68 -11.21 9.72 24.10
N ALA A 69 -9.90 9.69 23.86
CA ALA A 69 -9.19 10.76 23.17
C ALA A 69 -9.65 10.93 21.71
N LEU A 70 -10.22 9.90 21.08
CA LEU A 70 -10.74 9.98 19.72
C LEU A 70 -12.05 10.77 19.63
N TYR A 71 -12.73 11.04 20.74
CA TYR A 71 -13.91 11.90 20.74
C TYR A 71 -13.57 13.39 20.77
N LEU A 72 -12.29 13.74 21.02
CA LEU A 72 -11.85 15.11 21.02
C LEU A 72 -11.70 15.62 19.58
N HIS A 73 -12.38 16.73 19.27
CA HIS A 73 -12.34 17.33 17.94
C HIS A 73 -10.91 17.64 17.47
N ALA A 74 -10.04 18.06 18.39
CA ALA A 74 -8.66 18.43 18.05
C ALA A 74 -7.80 17.24 17.62
N THR A 75 -8.10 16.02 18.09
CA THR A 75 -7.44 14.78 17.63
C THR A 75 -7.57 14.64 16.12
N TRP A 76 -8.77 14.89 15.60
CA TRP A 76 -9.07 14.80 14.17
C TRP A 76 -8.53 15.98 13.36
N ASN A 77 -8.42 17.15 13.97
CA ASN A 77 -7.76 18.29 13.32
C ASN A 77 -6.27 17.99 13.09
N VAL A 78 -5.59 17.41 14.08
CA VAL A 78 -4.21 16.95 13.94
C VAL A 78 -4.10 15.81 12.95
N PHE A 79 -4.97 14.80 13.03
CA PHE A 79 -5.01 13.67 12.09
C PHE A 79 -5.01 14.12 10.62
N ARG A 80 -5.77 15.16 10.28
CA ARG A 80 -5.88 15.68 8.91
C ARG A 80 -4.59 16.32 8.41
N VAL A 81 -3.77 16.88 9.28
CA VAL A 81 -2.50 17.53 8.93
C VAL A 81 -1.30 16.58 9.07
N VAL A 82 -1.48 15.45 9.75
CA VAL A 82 -0.46 14.40 9.85
C VAL A 82 -0.20 13.78 8.48
N THR A 83 1.02 13.95 8.00
CA THR A 83 1.56 13.43 6.74
C THR A 83 2.98 12.90 6.97
N ARG A 84 3.54 12.22 5.96
CA ARG A 84 4.93 11.75 6.01
C ARG A 84 5.94 12.84 6.38
N GLY A 85 5.75 14.04 5.84
CA GLY A 85 6.64 15.17 6.10
C GLY A 85 6.41 15.83 7.45
N SER A 86 5.30 15.54 8.13
CA SER A 86 4.90 16.26 9.33
C SER A 86 5.45 15.64 10.62
N LEU A 87 5.51 14.31 10.72
CA LEU A 87 5.88 13.65 11.98
C LEU A 87 7.35 13.29 12.06
N VAL A 88 8.00 13.00 10.93
CA VAL A 88 9.38 12.53 10.92
C VAL A 88 10.13 13.18 9.76
N LYS A 89 11.02 14.13 10.06
CA LYS A 89 12.00 14.67 9.10
C LYS A 89 13.12 13.67 8.79
N THR A 90 12.76 12.44 8.47
CA THR A 90 13.74 11.44 8.06
C THR A 90 13.86 11.43 6.55
N THR A 91 15.10 11.59 6.07
CA THR A 91 15.44 11.33 4.67
C THR A 91 15.45 9.83 4.36
N ARG A 92 15.31 8.96 5.39
CA ARG A 92 15.29 7.52 5.22
C ARG A 92 13.97 7.07 4.58
N ARG A 93 14.09 6.13 3.64
CA ARG A 93 12.94 5.58 2.90
C ARG A 93 12.05 4.68 3.75
N VAL A 94 12.61 4.04 4.77
CA VAL A 94 11.93 3.01 5.58
C VAL A 94 11.58 3.58 6.96
N LEU A 95 10.29 3.55 7.27
CA LEU A 95 9.74 3.91 8.57
C LEU A 95 9.87 2.74 9.53
N ARG A 96 10.38 3.03 10.73
CA ARG A 96 10.48 2.06 11.82
C ARG A 96 9.44 2.40 12.90
N PRO A 97 8.89 1.40 13.60
CA PRO A 97 7.94 1.63 14.70
C PRO A 97 8.46 2.62 15.74
N ASN A 98 9.75 2.53 16.06
CA ASN A 98 10.42 3.40 17.04
C ASN A 98 10.58 4.86 16.61
N HIS A 99 10.31 5.21 15.35
CA HIS A 99 10.33 6.62 14.93
C HIS A 99 9.22 7.46 15.58
N MET A 100 8.19 6.81 16.14
CA MET A 100 7.12 7.47 16.89
C MET A 100 7.42 7.57 18.39
N ASP A 101 8.50 6.96 18.89
CA ASP A 101 8.80 6.93 20.32
C ASP A 101 8.87 8.34 20.93
N PRO A 102 9.52 9.35 20.30
CA PRO A 102 9.53 10.71 20.87
C PRO A 102 8.12 11.31 21.01
N PHE A 103 7.21 11.00 20.09
CA PHE A 103 5.81 11.42 20.21
C PHE A 103 5.11 10.67 21.34
N VAL A 104 5.31 9.35 21.41
CA VAL A 104 4.74 8.51 22.47
C VAL A 104 5.22 8.97 23.85
N ASP A 105 6.51 9.27 24.01
CA ASP A 105 7.08 9.77 25.26
C ASP A 105 6.41 11.09 25.68
N LEU A 106 6.21 12.03 24.74
CA LEU A 106 5.46 13.26 25.00
C LEU A 106 4.01 12.99 25.43
N LEU A 107 3.33 12.03 24.81
CA LEU A 107 1.97 11.65 25.19
C LEU A 107 1.92 11.04 26.59
N LEU A 108 2.94 10.25 26.96
CA LEU A 108 3.04 9.59 28.26
C LEU A 108 3.32 10.57 29.40
N ASP A 109 4.03 11.66 29.12
CA ASP A 109 4.28 12.75 30.07
C ASP A 109 3.11 13.72 30.22
N HIS A 110 2.12 13.67 29.31
CA HIS A 110 0.97 14.56 29.35
C HIS A 110 0.00 14.22 30.50
N PRO A 111 -0.69 15.20 31.13
CA PRO A 111 -1.68 14.95 32.17
C PRO A 111 -2.86 14.04 31.77
N LEU A 112 -3.15 13.92 30.47
CA LEU A 112 -4.17 12.98 29.96
C LEU A 112 -3.70 11.52 29.91
N SER A 113 -2.40 11.27 30.10
CA SER A 113 -1.82 9.94 30.15
C SER A 113 -2.51 9.08 31.19
N LEU A 114 -2.99 7.92 30.76
CA LEU A 114 -3.56 6.91 31.66
C LEU A 114 -2.49 6.29 32.59
N LYS A 115 -1.20 6.47 32.26
CA LYS A 115 -0.07 5.95 33.04
C LYS A 115 0.42 6.91 34.12
N GLN A 116 0.04 8.19 34.06
CA GLN A 116 0.32 9.17 35.11
C GLN A 116 -0.64 8.97 36.29
N PRO A 117 -0.28 9.41 37.52
CA PRO A 117 -1.22 9.45 38.64
C PRO A 117 -2.53 10.11 38.21
N VAL A 118 -3.66 9.52 38.58
CA VAL A 118 -4.99 9.87 38.04
C VAL A 118 -5.30 11.36 38.22
N THR A 119 -5.06 12.13 37.17
CA THR A 119 -5.33 13.57 37.09
C THR A 119 -6.83 13.82 36.98
N LEU A 120 -7.25 15.08 37.05
CA LEU A 120 -8.65 15.45 36.82
C LEU A 120 -9.00 15.27 35.33
N GLU A 121 -8.06 15.59 34.46
CA GLU A 121 -8.14 15.55 33.01
C GLU A 121 -8.33 14.11 32.52
N SER A 122 -7.53 13.16 33.00
CA SER A 122 -7.66 11.74 32.62
C SER A 122 -8.99 11.14 33.10
N ARG A 123 -9.45 11.51 34.30
CA ARG A 123 -10.78 11.13 34.81
C ARG A 123 -11.91 11.68 33.95
N THR A 124 -11.81 12.94 33.55
CA THR A 124 -12.81 13.59 32.70
C THR A 124 -12.89 12.88 31.35
N LEU A 125 -11.73 12.55 30.76
CA LEU A 125 -11.67 11.82 29.50
C LEU A 125 -12.29 10.41 29.61
N GLN A 126 -11.97 9.68 30.68
CA GLN A 126 -12.57 8.36 30.96
C GLN A 126 -14.09 8.44 31.17
N CYS A 127 -14.58 9.48 31.83
CA CYS A 127 -16.01 9.71 32.05
C CYS A 127 -16.73 9.98 30.72
N ILE A 128 -16.15 10.80 29.85
CA ILE A 128 -16.68 11.05 28.50
C ILE A 128 -16.73 9.74 27.71
N ALA A 129 -15.63 8.98 27.68
CA ALA A 129 -15.56 7.70 26.97
C ALA A 129 -16.62 6.71 27.45
N SER A 130 -16.74 6.54 28.77
CA SER A 130 -17.72 5.64 29.40
C SER A 130 -19.16 6.05 29.10
N THR A 131 -19.44 7.37 29.08
CA THR A 131 -20.77 7.90 28.74
C THR A 131 -21.12 7.62 27.28
N LEU A 132 -20.18 7.84 26.37
CA LEU A 132 -20.39 7.62 24.94
C LEU A 132 -20.53 6.13 24.60
N ASP A 133 -19.77 5.26 25.26
CA ASP A 133 -19.92 3.81 25.12
C ASP A 133 -21.30 3.34 25.63
N ALA A 134 -21.77 3.88 26.76
CA ALA A 134 -23.12 3.61 27.25
C ALA A 134 -24.21 4.05 26.27
N VAL A 135 -24.07 5.24 25.65
CA VAL A 135 -24.99 5.74 24.61
C VAL A 135 -24.93 4.88 23.35
N SER A 136 -23.74 4.49 22.90
CA SER A 136 -23.57 3.63 21.73
C SER A 136 -24.26 2.28 21.92
N LYS A 137 -24.09 1.67 23.10
CA LYS A 137 -24.73 0.41 23.49
C LYS A 137 -26.25 0.55 23.62
N SER A 138 -26.76 1.68 24.11
CA SER A 138 -28.20 1.89 24.22
C SER A 138 -28.88 2.14 22.87
N VAL A 139 -28.20 2.79 21.92
CA VAL A 139 -28.69 2.92 20.54
C VAL A 139 -28.85 1.55 19.87
N LEU A 140 -27.94 0.62 20.17
CA LEU A 140 -28.03 -0.75 19.65
C LEU A 140 -29.15 -1.56 20.32
N HIS A 141 -29.54 -1.22 21.55
CA HIS A 141 -30.59 -1.90 22.33
C HIS A 141 -31.58 -0.88 22.94
N PRO A 142 -32.62 -0.47 22.19
CA PRO A 142 -33.46 0.70 22.51
C PRO A 142 -34.37 0.60 23.75
N GLN A 143 -34.31 -0.48 24.52
CA GLN A 143 -35.39 -0.80 25.47
C GLN A 143 -35.29 -0.08 26.81
N ASP A 144 -34.15 0.52 27.19
CA ASP A 144 -34.04 1.28 28.44
C ASP A 144 -32.86 2.25 28.38
N THR A 145 -33.07 3.57 28.46
CA THR A 145 -32.10 4.50 29.08
C THR A 145 -32.61 5.95 29.14
N ASN A 146 -32.90 6.41 30.37
CA ASN A 146 -32.91 7.84 30.71
C ASN A 146 -31.48 8.26 31.13
N VAL A 147 -30.57 8.47 30.18
CA VAL A 147 -29.24 9.05 30.49
C VAL A 147 -29.36 10.57 30.49
N THR A 148 -29.25 11.19 31.66
CA THR A 148 -29.21 12.67 31.79
C THR A 148 -27.75 13.09 31.96
N LEU A 149 -27.20 13.85 31.01
CA LEU A 149 -25.83 14.36 31.09
C LEU A 149 -25.71 15.42 32.21
N PRO A 150 -24.73 15.32 33.13
CA PRO A 150 -24.55 16.31 34.19
C PRO A 150 -24.16 17.69 33.63
N ARG A 151 -24.95 18.73 33.93
CA ARG A 151 -24.73 20.12 33.50
C ARG A 151 -23.37 20.70 33.92
N GLN A 152 -22.75 20.18 34.99
CA GLN A 152 -21.45 20.65 35.50
C GLN A 152 -20.25 20.27 34.61
N LEU A 153 -20.41 19.37 33.64
CA LEU A 153 -19.33 18.98 32.72
C LEU A 153 -19.06 20.00 31.61
N ALA A 154 -20.01 20.88 31.29
CA ALA A 154 -19.93 21.75 30.11
C ALA A 154 -18.87 22.85 30.21
N ASP A 155 -18.76 23.53 31.36
CA ASP A 155 -17.89 24.69 31.52
C ASP A 155 -16.41 24.30 31.72
N THR A 156 -16.17 23.22 32.48
CA THR A 156 -14.82 22.67 32.72
C THR A 156 -14.24 22.03 31.45
N ALA A 157 -15.09 21.37 30.64
CA ALA A 157 -14.66 20.75 29.38
C ALA A 157 -14.08 21.77 28.38
N SER A 158 -14.56 23.01 28.37
CA SER A 158 -14.09 24.03 27.41
C SER A 158 -12.63 24.42 27.66
N ASN A 159 -12.22 24.61 28.91
CA ASN A 159 -10.84 24.97 29.25
C ASN A 159 -9.86 23.81 28.99
N HIS A 160 -10.23 22.58 29.34
CA HIS A 160 -9.40 21.40 29.10
C HIS A 160 -9.26 21.06 27.61
N VAL A 161 -10.30 21.28 26.80
CA VAL A 161 -10.20 21.15 25.34
C VAL A 161 -9.23 22.16 24.74
N GLN A 162 -9.17 23.40 25.26
CA GLN A 162 -8.20 24.39 24.81
C GLN A 162 -6.76 24.03 25.21
N GLN A 163 -6.55 23.53 26.44
CA GLN A 163 -5.25 23.01 26.88
C GLN A 163 -4.79 21.82 26.02
N TYR A 164 -5.73 20.94 25.66
CA TYR A 164 -5.49 19.82 24.77
C TYR A 164 -5.08 20.27 23.36
N ILE A 165 -5.83 21.20 22.75
CA ILE A 165 -5.50 21.79 21.45
C ILE A 165 -4.09 22.39 21.48
N TRP A 166 -3.78 23.15 22.53
CA TRP A 166 -2.48 23.77 22.71
C TRP A 166 -1.36 22.73 22.81
N PHE A 167 -1.52 21.71 23.66
CA PHE A 167 -0.54 20.63 23.80
C PHE A 167 -0.31 19.90 22.48
N MET A 168 -1.39 19.54 21.78
CA MET A 168 -1.30 18.85 20.50
C MET A 168 -0.59 19.70 19.44
N GLY A 169 -0.84 21.01 19.45
CA GLY A 169 -0.09 21.98 18.64
C GLY A 169 1.40 21.96 18.97
N GLN A 170 1.76 22.05 20.26
CA GLN A 170 3.16 22.03 20.71
C GLN A 170 3.88 20.72 20.42
N ALA A 171 3.23 19.57 20.65
CA ALA A 171 3.79 18.26 20.35
C ALA A 171 4.01 18.10 18.84
N CYS A 172 3.06 18.57 18.02
CA CYS A 172 3.24 18.62 16.57
C CYS A 172 4.39 19.56 16.19
N ASP A 173 4.47 20.77 16.76
CA ASP A 173 5.53 21.75 16.47
C ASP A 173 6.92 21.19 16.82
N ILE A 174 7.07 20.53 17.97
CA ILE A 174 8.31 19.86 18.40
C ILE A 174 8.72 18.76 17.41
N LEU A 175 7.76 18.00 16.89
CA LEU A 175 8.01 16.96 15.87
C LEU A 175 8.27 17.58 14.48
N LEU A 176 7.66 18.72 14.18
CA LEU A 176 7.64 19.39 12.89
C LEU A 176 8.86 20.28 12.63
N ASN A 177 9.39 20.99 13.62
CA ASN A 177 10.52 21.91 13.47
C ASN A 177 11.26 22.22 14.79
N LYS A 178 12.56 22.55 14.67
CA LYS A 178 13.43 22.94 15.78
C LYS A 178 12.74 24.02 16.64
N VAL A 179 12.84 23.85 17.95
CA VAL A 179 12.81 24.95 18.92
C VAL A 179 13.66 26.11 18.38
N ASP A 180 13.00 27.13 17.86
CA ASP A 180 13.29 28.53 18.18
C ASP A 180 11.96 29.15 18.54
N SER A 181 11.75 29.27 19.85
CA SER A 181 10.57 29.79 20.52
C SER A 181 10.38 31.27 20.18
N ASN A 182 9.62 31.60 19.11
CA ASN A 182 8.99 32.94 18.91
C ASN A 182 8.17 33.09 17.60
N SER A 183 7.14 32.28 17.32
CA SER A 183 6.17 32.69 16.27
C SER A 183 4.73 32.26 16.52
N ALA A 184 3.82 33.21 16.33
CA ALA A 184 2.38 33.11 16.58
C ALA A 184 1.63 32.47 15.40
N VAL A 185 0.62 31.67 15.71
CA VAL A 185 -0.20 30.87 14.77
C VAL A 185 -1.41 31.67 14.28
N LEU A 186 -1.69 31.62 12.96
CA LEU A 186 -2.89 32.16 12.30
C LEU A 186 -3.94 31.06 12.03
N PRO A 187 -5.25 31.37 11.95
CA PRO A 187 -6.30 30.37 11.80
C PRO A 187 -6.57 30.03 10.33
N LEU A 188 -6.70 28.73 10.03
CA LEU A 188 -7.18 28.21 8.74
C LEU A 188 -8.68 27.92 8.81
N GLN A 189 -9.46 28.67 8.02
CA GLN A 189 -10.80 28.29 7.59
C GLN A 189 -10.71 27.50 6.28
N GLY A 190 -11.48 26.42 6.18
CA GLY A 190 -11.67 25.70 4.92
C GLY A 190 -12.47 24.42 5.10
N THR A 191 -13.76 24.48 4.73
CA THR A 191 -14.66 23.34 4.63
C THR A 191 -14.31 22.49 3.41
N CYS A 192 -14.25 21.16 3.56
CA CYS A 192 -14.21 20.25 2.41
C CYS A 192 -15.10 19.03 2.67
N SER A 193 -16.14 18.92 1.84
CA SER A 193 -16.92 17.70 1.59
C SER A 193 -16.48 17.15 0.25
N LEU A 194 -16.15 15.87 0.15
CA LEU A 194 -15.99 15.21 -1.14
C LEU A 194 -16.38 13.73 -1.07
N GLU A 195 -17.54 13.46 -1.64
CA GLU A 195 -18.08 12.15 -1.99
C GLU A 195 -17.22 11.50 -3.09
N VAL A 196 -17.03 10.19 -2.98
CA VAL A 196 -16.27 9.35 -3.91
C VAL A 196 -17.04 9.21 -5.23
N LYS A 197 -16.60 9.92 -6.28
CA LYS A 197 -17.12 9.86 -7.66
C LYS A 197 -16.04 9.55 -8.72
N SER A 198 -15.03 8.74 -8.41
CA SER A 198 -14.00 8.35 -9.38
C SER A 198 -13.47 6.97 -8.98
N VAL A 199 -13.35 5.94 -9.83
CA VAL A 199 -12.47 5.86 -11.00
C VAL A 199 -12.95 4.73 -11.96
N PHE A 200 -13.41 5.07 -13.16
CA PHE A 200 -13.42 4.20 -14.35
C PHE A 200 -12.94 5.02 -15.56
N ARG A 201 -11.75 5.62 -15.44
CA ARG A 201 -11.15 6.50 -16.47
C ARG A 201 -10.17 5.82 -17.42
N GLY A 202 -10.06 4.50 -17.37
CA GLY A 202 -9.29 3.76 -18.36
C GLY A 202 -10.20 3.12 -19.39
N ILE A 203 -9.66 2.82 -20.55
CA ILE A 203 -10.16 1.75 -21.41
C ILE A 203 -11.35 2.08 -22.31
N THR A 204 -11.21 3.08 -23.19
CA THR A 204 -11.84 3.00 -24.53
C THR A 204 -11.25 4.06 -25.45
N PHE A 205 -9.93 4.22 -25.46
CA PHE A 205 -9.32 5.29 -26.27
C PHE A 205 -9.50 4.96 -27.77
N GLY A 206 -10.45 5.64 -28.42
CA GLY A 206 -10.81 5.41 -29.82
C GLY A 206 -12.27 5.03 -30.06
N SER A 207 -13.03 4.63 -29.03
CA SER A 207 -14.47 4.41 -29.13
C SER A 207 -15.20 5.72 -29.44
N ASP A 208 -16.36 5.63 -30.10
CA ASP A 208 -17.14 6.82 -30.46
C ASP A 208 -17.51 7.67 -29.23
N PHE A 209 -17.81 7.02 -28.10
CA PHE A 209 -18.15 7.74 -26.88
C PHE A 209 -16.94 8.39 -26.20
N SER A 210 -15.72 7.83 -26.33
CA SER A 210 -14.49 8.48 -25.86
C SER A 210 -14.17 9.77 -26.64
N ARG A 211 -14.59 9.83 -27.91
CA ARG A 211 -14.39 11.01 -28.78
C ARG A 211 -15.45 12.08 -28.55
N ALA A 212 -16.64 11.70 -28.08
CA ALA A 212 -17.77 12.59 -27.84
C ALA A 212 -17.62 13.46 -26.57
N GLY A 213 -16.67 13.15 -25.68
CA GLY A 213 -16.39 13.92 -24.48
C GLY A 213 -16.24 13.04 -23.22
N PRO A 214 -16.20 13.64 -22.03
CA PRO A 214 -16.10 12.90 -20.78
C PRO A 214 -17.36 12.03 -20.57
N VAL A 215 -17.18 10.72 -20.53
CA VAL A 215 -18.26 9.76 -20.23
C VAL A 215 -18.10 9.23 -18.82
N THR A 216 -19.20 9.22 -18.08
CA THR A 216 -19.30 8.60 -16.74
C THR A 216 -20.29 7.45 -16.79
N PHE A 217 -19.92 6.33 -16.19
CA PHE A 217 -20.81 5.18 -16.03
C PHE A 217 -21.30 5.13 -14.58
N ASN A 218 -22.60 4.92 -14.37
CA ASN A 218 -23.18 4.86 -13.02
C ASN A 218 -23.09 3.45 -12.42
N SER A 219 -22.84 2.44 -13.26
CA SER A 219 -22.69 1.06 -12.83
C SER A 219 -21.72 0.27 -13.73
N PHE A 220 -21.28 -0.90 -13.25
CA PHE A 220 -20.52 -1.86 -14.06
C PHE A 220 -21.32 -2.38 -15.26
N ASN A 221 -22.64 -2.54 -15.12
CA ASN A 221 -23.51 -2.96 -16.22
C ASN A 221 -23.61 -1.88 -17.29
N ASP A 222 -23.65 -0.60 -16.90
CA ASP A 222 -23.65 0.54 -17.86
C ASP A 222 -22.38 0.54 -18.70
N TRP A 223 -21.22 0.32 -18.05
CA TRP A 223 -19.93 0.20 -18.74
C TRP A 223 -19.91 -1.02 -19.67
N LYS A 224 -20.37 -2.18 -19.18
CA LYS A 224 -20.40 -3.42 -19.96
C LYS A 224 -21.29 -3.28 -21.20
N SER A 225 -22.49 -2.71 -21.06
CA SER A 225 -23.39 -2.44 -22.18
C SER A 225 -22.81 -1.44 -23.17
N ALA A 226 -22.11 -0.39 -22.69
CA ALA A 226 -21.49 0.61 -23.56
C ALA A 226 -20.25 0.09 -24.31
N THR A 227 -19.58 -0.94 -23.76
CA THR A 227 -18.39 -1.55 -24.35
C THR A 227 -18.70 -2.81 -25.16
N GLN A 228 -19.88 -3.39 -24.98
CA GLN A 228 -20.33 -4.56 -25.71
C GLN A 228 -20.44 -4.25 -27.21
N GLY A 229 -19.61 -4.93 -28.02
CA GLY A 229 -19.58 -4.76 -29.48
C GLY A 229 -18.56 -3.77 -30.01
N LEU A 230 -17.77 -3.12 -29.15
CA LEU A 230 -16.61 -2.37 -29.60
C LEU A 230 -15.55 -3.31 -30.19
N LEU A 231 -14.87 -2.84 -31.24
CA LEU A 231 -13.73 -3.56 -31.81
C LEU A 231 -12.60 -3.64 -30.77
N ALA A 232 -11.87 -4.76 -30.73
CA ALA A 232 -10.74 -4.98 -29.80
C ALA A 232 -9.70 -3.83 -29.83
N GLU A 233 -9.58 -3.18 -30.98
CA GLU A 233 -8.76 -2.00 -31.26
C GLU A 233 -9.12 -0.79 -30.36
N SER A 234 -10.37 -0.72 -29.90
CA SER A 234 -10.91 0.39 -29.10
C SER A 234 -10.49 0.33 -27.63
N PHE A 235 -9.97 -0.80 -27.16
CA PHE A 235 -9.76 -1.04 -25.73
C PHE A 235 -8.36 -0.72 -25.23
N CYS A 236 -7.35 -0.60 -26.09
CA CYS A 236 -5.98 -0.39 -25.61
C CYS A 236 -5.12 0.47 -26.54
N CYS A 237 -4.91 1.73 -26.16
CA CYS A 237 -3.87 2.55 -26.76
C CYS A 237 -2.51 2.20 -26.15
N GLN A 238 -1.73 1.37 -26.85
CA GLN A 238 -0.41 0.94 -26.37
C GLN A 238 0.53 2.12 -26.09
N SER A 239 0.37 3.26 -26.77
CA SER A 239 1.17 4.48 -26.52
C SER A 239 0.81 5.20 -25.23
N ALA A 240 -0.41 5.03 -24.71
CA ALA A 240 -0.84 5.66 -23.46
C ALA A 240 -0.37 4.90 -22.21
N TYR A 241 -0.34 3.56 -22.27
CA TYR A 241 -0.03 2.70 -21.11
C TYR A 241 1.36 2.03 -21.19
N GLY A 242 2.02 2.11 -22.35
CA GLY A 242 3.21 1.32 -22.64
C GLY A 242 2.92 -0.18 -22.72
N ALA A 243 3.92 -0.97 -23.11
CA ALA A 243 3.75 -2.42 -23.29
C ALA A 243 3.38 -3.17 -21.99
N LEU A 244 3.89 -2.71 -20.83
CA LEU A 244 3.58 -3.33 -19.55
C LEU A 244 2.16 -3.01 -19.09
N GLY A 245 1.75 -1.73 -19.12
CA GLY A 245 0.40 -1.35 -18.71
C GLY A 245 -0.68 -1.97 -19.60
N ALA A 246 -0.43 -2.06 -20.92
CA ALA A 246 -1.30 -2.76 -21.85
C ALA A 246 -1.47 -4.25 -21.50
N TYR A 247 -0.38 -4.94 -21.13
CA TYR A 247 -0.42 -6.34 -20.72
C TYR A 247 -1.19 -6.53 -19.41
N LEU A 248 -0.89 -5.74 -18.37
CA LEU A 248 -1.58 -5.84 -17.08
C LEU A 248 -3.09 -5.64 -17.24
N LEU A 249 -3.47 -4.68 -18.07
CA LEU A 249 -4.87 -4.43 -18.35
C LEU A 249 -5.55 -5.60 -19.10
N ALA A 250 -4.86 -6.21 -20.06
CA ALA A 250 -5.36 -7.40 -20.76
C ALA A 250 -5.51 -8.59 -19.79
N ALA A 251 -4.59 -8.75 -18.85
CA ALA A 251 -4.68 -9.75 -17.79
C ALA A 251 -5.91 -9.52 -16.88
N ASP A 252 -6.13 -8.28 -16.42
CA ASP A 252 -7.30 -7.93 -15.61
C ASP A 252 -8.62 -8.26 -16.33
N TYR A 253 -8.69 -7.98 -17.63
CA TYR A 253 -9.87 -8.34 -18.42
C TYR A 253 -10.04 -9.84 -18.64
N ALA A 254 -8.96 -10.61 -18.74
CA ALA A 254 -9.04 -12.07 -18.75
C ALA A 254 -9.58 -12.59 -17.41
N TYR A 255 -9.11 -12.07 -16.28
CA TYR A 255 -9.66 -12.38 -14.95
C TYR A 255 -11.14 -12.02 -14.81
N ALA A 256 -11.56 -10.90 -15.40
CA ALA A 256 -12.97 -10.47 -15.42
C ALA A 256 -13.86 -11.28 -16.39
N GLY A 257 -13.29 -12.24 -17.14
CA GLY A 257 -14.01 -13.04 -18.14
C GLY A 257 -14.38 -12.27 -19.41
N ALA A 258 -13.77 -11.11 -19.65
CA ALA A 258 -14.00 -10.29 -20.84
C ALA A 258 -13.11 -10.71 -22.03
N PHE A 259 -11.95 -11.30 -21.76
CA PHE A 259 -11.09 -11.94 -22.77
C PHE A 259 -10.87 -13.42 -22.46
N THR A 260 -10.51 -14.17 -23.50
CA THR A 260 -9.98 -15.52 -23.33
C THR A 260 -8.63 -15.47 -22.62
N TRP A 261 -8.34 -16.48 -21.81
CA TRP A 261 -7.04 -16.64 -21.18
C TRP A 261 -5.92 -16.70 -22.22
N PRO A 262 -4.79 -16.02 -21.98
CA PRO A 262 -3.65 -16.07 -22.89
C PRO A 262 -3.04 -17.48 -22.88
N SER A 263 -2.57 -17.93 -24.04
CA SER A 263 -1.81 -19.17 -24.17
C SER A 263 -0.34 -19.00 -23.75
N SER A 264 0.40 -20.11 -23.61
CA SER A 264 1.85 -20.09 -23.33
C SER A 264 2.62 -19.27 -24.38
N ASN A 265 2.16 -19.35 -25.64
CA ASN A 265 2.76 -18.61 -26.74
C ASN A 265 2.49 -17.11 -26.61
N ASP A 266 1.29 -16.72 -26.20
CA ASP A 266 0.91 -15.31 -26.00
C ASP A 266 1.75 -14.70 -24.88
N ILE A 267 1.84 -15.38 -23.72
CA ILE A 267 2.67 -14.92 -22.60
C ILE A 267 4.16 -14.90 -22.98
N SER A 268 4.66 -15.90 -23.69
CA SER A 268 6.05 -15.90 -24.17
C SER A 268 6.34 -14.70 -25.08
N ALA A 269 5.40 -14.34 -25.97
CA ALA A 269 5.52 -13.19 -26.85
C ALA A 269 5.50 -11.87 -26.05
N VAL A 270 4.62 -11.77 -25.05
CA VAL A 270 4.55 -10.62 -24.12
C VAL A 270 5.86 -10.47 -23.35
N ILE A 271 6.37 -11.53 -22.74
CA ILE A 271 7.63 -11.53 -21.98
C ILE A 271 8.79 -11.07 -22.87
N ARG A 272 8.88 -11.56 -24.11
CA ARG A 272 9.88 -11.13 -25.09
C ARG A 272 9.70 -9.65 -25.47
N SER A 273 8.47 -9.22 -25.63
CA SER A 273 8.13 -7.86 -26.06
C SER A 273 8.55 -6.85 -24.99
N ILE A 274 8.11 -7.09 -23.75
CA ILE A 274 8.41 -6.26 -22.57
C ILE A 274 9.89 -6.33 -22.20
N ASN A 275 10.51 -7.52 -22.29
CA ASN A 275 11.93 -7.78 -22.02
C ASN A 275 12.43 -7.22 -20.67
N LYS A 276 11.59 -7.26 -19.64
CA LYS A 276 11.86 -6.89 -18.24
C LYS A 276 11.33 -8.00 -17.33
N GLY A 277 11.45 -7.85 -16.00
CA GLY A 277 10.80 -8.72 -15.01
C GLY A 277 10.97 -10.20 -15.30
N ALA A 278 9.91 -10.84 -15.82
CA ALA A 278 9.87 -12.24 -16.20
C ALA A 278 11.00 -12.67 -17.14
N ALA A 279 11.37 -11.86 -18.13
CA ALA A 279 12.49 -12.17 -19.03
C ALA A 279 13.84 -12.25 -18.27
N SER A 280 13.97 -11.49 -17.18
CA SER A 280 15.14 -11.53 -16.31
C SER A 280 15.08 -12.71 -15.32
N GLY A 281 13.88 -13.10 -14.86
CA GLY A 281 13.66 -14.36 -14.14
C GLY A 281 14.08 -15.57 -14.98
N LEU A 282 13.63 -15.65 -16.22
CA LEU A 282 14.02 -16.71 -17.17
C LEU A 282 15.53 -16.73 -17.46
N GLN A 283 16.17 -15.55 -17.48
CA GLN A 283 17.62 -15.47 -17.61
C GLN A 283 18.33 -16.08 -16.39
N ARG A 284 17.84 -15.82 -15.19
CA ARG A 284 18.40 -16.38 -13.95
C ARG A 284 18.24 -17.89 -13.87
N MET A 285 17.14 -18.41 -14.39
CA MET A 285 16.91 -19.86 -14.51
C MET A 285 17.76 -20.52 -15.61
N GLY A 286 18.55 -19.76 -16.38
CA GLY A 286 19.42 -20.29 -17.43
C GLY A 286 18.72 -20.59 -18.76
N PHE A 287 17.45 -20.27 -18.91
CA PHE A 287 16.69 -20.55 -20.15
C PHE A 287 16.98 -19.57 -21.28
N VAL A 288 17.36 -18.34 -20.94
CA VAL A 288 17.63 -17.30 -21.93
C VAL A 288 18.89 -16.53 -21.61
N THR A 289 19.63 -16.13 -22.64
CA THR A 289 20.71 -15.15 -22.53
C THR A 289 20.20 -13.78 -22.92
N ARG A 290 20.26 -12.82 -22.00
CA ARG A 290 19.88 -11.43 -22.27
C ARG A 290 21.14 -10.59 -22.44
N THR A 291 21.24 -9.89 -23.55
CA THR A 291 22.17 -8.77 -23.69
C THR A 291 21.39 -7.46 -23.66
N ARG A 292 22.08 -6.35 -23.38
CA ARG A 292 21.45 -5.02 -23.33
C ARG A 292 20.73 -4.64 -24.63
N THR A 293 21.16 -5.19 -25.76
CA THR A 293 20.70 -4.81 -27.11
C THR A 293 19.86 -5.88 -27.80
N LYS A 294 19.93 -7.15 -27.37
CA LYS A 294 19.27 -8.25 -28.06
C LYS A 294 18.16 -8.85 -27.20
N LYS A 295 16.94 -8.88 -27.75
CA LYS A 295 15.81 -9.62 -27.15
C LYS A 295 16.13 -11.12 -27.16
N PRO A 296 15.78 -11.85 -26.10
CA PRO A 296 15.98 -13.30 -26.05
C PRO A 296 15.21 -14.02 -27.17
N GLY A 297 15.71 -15.21 -27.54
CA GLY A 297 15.06 -16.07 -28.53
C GLY A 297 13.76 -16.64 -27.98
N MET A 298 12.72 -16.75 -28.82
CA MET A 298 11.41 -17.25 -28.40
C MET A 298 11.45 -18.68 -27.85
N ASP A 299 12.29 -19.56 -28.42
CA ASP A 299 12.38 -20.95 -27.99
C ASP A 299 12.83 -21.09 -26.52
N GLY A 300 13.85 -20.32 -26.12
CA GLY A 300 14.31 -20.29 -24.73
C GLY A 300 13.26 -19.71 -23.78
N ILE A 301 12.54 -18.66 -24.21
CA ILE A 301 11.45 -18.09 -23.39
C ILE A 301 10.35 -19.11 -23.19
N ARG A 302 9.88 -19.76 -24.27
CA ARG A 302 8.81 -20.75 -24.21
C ARG A 302 9.19 -21.93 -23.31
N LYS A 303 10.37 -22.51 -23.52
CA LYS A 303 10.89 -23.60 -22.68
C LYS A 303 10.94 -23.21 -21.20
N GLY A 304 11.37 -22.00 -20.90
CA GLY A 304 11.44 -21.55 -19.52
C GLY A 304 10.08 -21.22 -18.90
N VAL A 305 9.12 -20.70 -19.68
CA VAL A 305 7.72 -20.52 -19.23
C VAL A 305 7.06 -21.86 -18.96
N ASP A 306 7.22 -22.84 -19.86
CA ASP A 306 6.65 -24.18 -19.70
C ASP A 306 7.26 -24.88 -18.48
N CYS A 307 8.58 -24.78 -18.28
CA CYS A 307 9.24 -25.34 -17.09
C CYS A 307 8.80 -24.64 -15.80
N ALA A 308 8.70 -23.31 -15.79
CA ALA A 308 8.21 -22.57 -14.63
C ALA A 308 6.76 -22.94 -14.29
N ARG A 309 5.91 -23.11 -15.32
CA ARG A 309 4.53 -23.58 -15.14
C ARG A 309 4.49 -24.97 -14.53
N GLU A 310 5.25 -25.92 -15.07
CA GLU A 310 5.30 -27.28 -14.55
C GLU A 310 5.73 -27.28 -13.08
N TRP A 311 6.78 -26.52 -12.73
CA TRP A 311 7.25 -26.39 -11.36
C TRP A 311 6.21 -25.78 -10.42
N ILE A 312 5.58 -24.66 -10.83
CA ILE A 312 4.52 -23.99 -10.06
C ILE A 312 3.31 -24.91 -9.89
N SER A 313 2.89 -25.61 -10.94
CA SER A 313 1.81 -26.58 -10.88
C SER A 313 2.09 -27.69 -9.88
N VAL A 314 3.28 -28.28 -9.92
CA VAL A 314 3.65 -29.34 -8.95
C VAL A 314 3.61 -28.78 -7.52
N GLU A 315 4.24 -27.63 -7.27
CA GLU A 315 4.34 -27.08 -5.92
C GLU A 315 2.97 -26.63 -5.36
N LEU A 316 2.13 -25.99 -6.17
CA LEU A 316 0.79 -25.53 -5.75
C LEU A 316 -0.21 -26.69 -5.64
N ILE A 317 -0.21 -27.65 -6.56
CA ILE A 317 -1.09 -28.82 -6.46
C ILE A 317 -0.79 -29.60 -5.18
N LEU A 318 0.49 -29.75 -4.81
CA LEU A 318 0.89 -30.42 -3.57
C LEU A 318 0.43 -29.69 -2.31
N ARG A 319 0.25 -28.36 -2.36
CA ARG A 319 -0.10 -27.54 -1.19
C ARG A 319 -1.59 -27.21 -1.08
N GLU A 320 -2.23 -26.89 -2.20
CA GLU A 320 -3.56 -26.26 -2.22
C GLU A 320 -4.60 -27.10 -2.97
N GLY A 321 -4.17 -28.11 -3.75
CA GLY A 321 -5.07 -29.10 -4.36
C GLY A 321 -5.91 -28.62 -5.54
N ASP A 322 -5.86 -27.34 -5.94
CA ASP A 322 -6.59 -26.81 -7.09
C ASP A 322 -5.66 -26.42 -8.26
N PRO A 323 -5.60 -27.23 -9.34
CA PRO A 323 -4.80 -26.91 -10.52
C PRO A 323 -5.32 -25.70 -11.31
N ALA A 324 -6.57 -25.25 -11.11
CA ALA A 324 -7.14 -24.13 -11.85
C ALA A 324 -6.52 -22.77 -11.46
N ILE A 325 -5.83 -22.70 -10.32
CA ILE A 325 -5.15 -21.50 -9.85
C ILE A 325 -3.92 -21.18 -10.73
N VAL A 326 -3.31 -22.21 -11.33
CA VAL A 326 -2.09 -22.04 -12.14
C VAL A 326 -2.43 -21.69 -13.58
N ASN A 327 -2.32 -20.40 -13.89
CA ASN A 327 -2.45 -19.89 -15.26
C ASN A 327 -1.19 -19.12 -15.69
N ASP A 328 -1.12 -18.81 -16.97
CA ASP A 328 0.11 -18.28 -17.60
C ASP A 328 0.42 -16.85 -17.13
N ILE A 329 -0.57 -16.11 -16.65
CA ILE A 329 -0.39 -14.80 -16.03
C ILE A 329 0.28 -14.97 -14.65
N VAL A 330 -0.15 -15.95 -13.86
CA VAL A 330 0.49 -16.27 -12.56
C VAL A 330 1.93 -16.73 -12.77
N VAL A 331 2.22 -17.52 -13.81
CA VAL A 331 3.57 -17.93 -14.17
C VAL A 331 4.44 -16.72 -14.51
N GLU A 332 3.95 -15.81 -15.34
CA GLU A 332 4.65 -14.56 -15.68
C GLU A 332 4.96 -13.71 -14.44
N HIS A 333 3.97 -13.51 -13.56
CA HIS A 333 4.15 -12.74 -12.33
C HIS A 333 5.14 -13.39 -11.37
N SER A 334 5.10 -14.71 -11.24
CA SER A 334 6.06 -15.46 -10.42
C SER A 334 7.49 -15.29 -10.96
N LEU A 335 7.68 -15.38 -12.28
CA LEU A 335 8.96 -15.10 -12.94
C LEU A 335 9.43 -13.66 -12.70
N CYS A 336 8.52 -12.68 -12.66
CA CYS A 336 8.85 -11.30 -12.29
C CYS A 336 9.36 -11.19 -10.85
N LYS A 337 8.82 -11.96 -9.90
CA LYS A 337 9.21 -11.91 -8.48
C LYS A 337 10.52 -12.59 -8.17
N LEU A 338 10.92 -13.61 -8.96
CA LEU A 338 12.26 -14.21 -8.88
C LEU A 338 13.40 -13.20 -9.08
N MET A 339 13.11 -11.98 -9.54
CA MET A 339 14.06 -10.87 -9.58
C MET A 339 14.41 -10.30 -8.21
N HIS A 340 13.47 -10.29 -7.27
CA HIS A 340 13.58 -9.56 -6.01
C HIS A 340 14.26 -10.36 -4.89
N ASP A 341 14.29 -11.68 -4.96
CA ASP A 341 14.82 -12.54 -3.89
C ASP A 341 16.36 -12.74 -3.92
N ALA A 342 17.05 -12.04 -4.82
CA ALA A 342 18.51 -12.05 -4.87
C ALA A 342 19.06 -10.64 -4.66
N GLY A 343 19.06 -10.21 -3.40
CA GLY A 343 19.93 -9.18 -2.80
C GLY A 343 20.16 -7.88 -3.58
N ASN A 344 19.43 -6.84 -3.18
CA ASN A 344 19.99 -5.48 -3.08
C ASN A 344 20.24 -5.18 -1.61
#